data_AF-A0A0S8IMW3-F1
#
_entry.id   AF-A0A0S8IMW3-F1
#
_cell.length_a   1.000
_cell.length_b   1.000
_cell.length_c   1.000
_cell.angle_alpha   90.00
_cell.angle_beta   90.00
_cell.angle_gamma   90.00
#
_symmetry.space_group_name_H-M   'P 1'
#
loop_
_entity.id
_entity.type
_entity.pdbx_description
1 polymer ?
#
loop_
_entity_poly.entity_id
_entity_poly.type
_entity_poly.pdbx_seq_one_letter_code
_entity_poly.pdbx_strand_id
1 'polypeptide(L)'
;PRFPFETWILPKGHAAAFEDTKKHDIPLMAKILKNTLAKLSKALNNPPYNFLIHTSPINIHNSEEYHWHIEIMPKLTRVAGFEWATGFYINPTTPEDASKYLKEIEE
;
A
#
# COMPACT_ATOMS: atom_id res chain seq x y z
N PRO A 1 -6.42 3.41 -7.08
CA PRO A 1 -6.65 2.86 -5.72
C PRO A 1 -8.11 2.46 -5.55
N ARG A 2 -8.35 1.28 -5.00
CA ARG A 2 -9.70 0.71 -4.80
C ARG A 2 -10.32 1.16 -3.49
N PHE A 3 -9.49 1.37 -2.46
CA PHE A 3 -9.96 1.73 -1.12
C PHE A 3 -9.52 3.15 -0.71
N PRO A 4 -10.32 3.84 0.13
CA PRO A 4 -9.91 5.13 0.70
C PRO A 4 -8.60 4.97 1.49
N PHE A 5 -7.67 5.91 1.31
CA PHE A 5 -6.36 5.90 1.96
C PHE A 5 -5.50 4.65 1.68
N GLU A 6 -5.82 3.88 0.64
CA GLU A 6 -4.94 2.85 0.10
C GLU A 6 -3.57 3.46 -0.22
N THR A 7 -2.51 2.90 0.35
CA THR A 7 -1.15 3.46 0.26
C THR A 7 -0.18 2.38 -0.15
N TRP A 8 0.66 2.67 -1.16
CA TRP A 8 1.68 1.75 -1.63
C TRP A 8 3.08 2.21 -1.22
N ILE A 9 3.92 1.26 -0.83
CA ILE A 9 5.35 1.46 -0.60
C ILE A 9 6.09 0.57 -1.59
N LEU A 10 6.94 1.19 -2.42
CA LEU A 10 7.69 0.52 -3.47
C LEU A 10 9.15 0.97 -3.49
N PRO A 11 10.07 0.11 -3.95
CA PRO A 11 11.45 0.50 -4.24
C PRO A 11 11.53 1.68 -5.22
N LYS A 12 12.59 2.49 -5.10
CA LYS A 12 12.89 3.53 -6.10
C LYS A 12 13.54 2.96 -7.35
N GLY A 13 14.40 1.95 -7.19
CA GLY A 13 15.01 1.22 -8.30
C GLY A 13 14.16 0.00 -8.66
N HIS A 14 14.22 -0.44 -9.92
CA HIS A 14 13.48 -1.62 -10.36
C HIS A 14 13.84 -2.86 -9.55
N ALA A 15 12.83 -3.56 -9.04
CA ALA A 15 12.97 -4.87 -8.41
C ALA A 15 11.67 -5.66 -8.61
N ALA A 16 11.76 -6.82 -9.27
CA ALA A 16 10.60 -7.66 -9.54
C ALA A 16 10.15 -8.47 -8.32
N ALA A 17 11.12 -8.97 -7.55
CA ALA A 17 10.87 -9.86 -6.42
C ALA A 17 11.21 -9.19 -5.09
N PHE A 18 10.35 -9.36 -4.09
CA PHE A 18 10.54 -8.82 -2.75
C PHE A 18 11.78 -9.42 -2.06
N GLU A 19 12.02 -10.71 -2.27
CA GLU A 19 13.16 -11.46 -1.74
C GLU A 19 14.51 -10.95 -2.24
N ASP A 20 14.54 -10.25 -3.39
CA ASP A 20 15.76 -9.64 -3.95
C ASP A 20 16.12 -8.30 -3.27
N THR A 21 15.31 -7.84 -2.30
CA THR A 21 15.57 -6.60 -1.55
C THR A 21 16.92 -6.68 -0.85
N LYS A 22 17.78 -5.71 -1.13
CA LYS A 22 19.13 -5.67 -0.56
C LYS A 22 19.03 -5.48 0.95
N LYS A 23 19.86 -6.20 1.72
CA LYS A 23 19.86 -6.16 3.19
C LYS A 23 19.99 -4.75 3.77
N HIS A 24 20.71 -3.85 3.09
CA HIS A 24 20.87 -2.47 3.55
C HIS A 24 19.63 -1.58 3.32
N ASP A 25 18.71 -1.96 2.43
CA ASP A 25 17.48 -1.24 2.17
C ASP A 25 16.35 -1.61 3.16
N ILE A 26 16.45 -2.80 3.80
CA ILE A 26 15.44 -3.30 4.75
C ILE A 26 15.17 -2.33 5.91
N PRO A 27 16.18 -1.73 6.58
CA PRO A 27 15.91 -0.77 7.66
C PRO A 27 15.19 0.50 7.18
N LEU A 28 15.49 0.97 5.97
CA LEU A 28 14.83 2.13 5.37
C LEU A 28 13.36 1.81 5.04
N MET A 29 13.12 0.64 4.43
CA MET A 29 11.77 0.14 4.17
C MET A 29 10.96 0.01 5.47
N ALA A 30 11.54 -0.59 6.52
CA ALA A 30 10.89 -0.74 7.82
C ALA A 30 10.53 0.61 8.44
N LYS A 31 11.42 1.61 8.32
CA LYS A 31 11.14 2.99 8.77
C LYS A 31 9.98 3.60 7.99
N ILE A 32 9.97 3.49 6.66
CA ILE A 32 8.89 4.02 5.82
C ILE A 32 7.56 3.33 6.15
N LEU A 33 7.55 2.01 6.30
CA LEU A 33 6.36 1.25 6.69
C LEU A 33 5.84 1.71 8.06
N LYS A 34 6.71 1.80 9.07
CA LYS A 34 6.33 2.29 10.41
C LYS A 34 5.72 3.69 10.35
N ASN A 35 6.37 4.62 9.65
CA ASN A 35 5.91 6.01 9.58
C ASN A 35 4.58 6.11 8.82
N THR A 36 4.41 5.31 7.76
CA THR A 36 3.15 5.25 7.00
C THR A 36 2.01 4.74 7.87
N LEU A 37 2.22 3.65 8.61
CA LEU A 37 1.20 3.09 9.51
C LEU A 37 0.87 4.04 10.67
N ALA A 38 1.87 4.73 11.24
CA ALA A 38 1.64 5.73 12.29
C ALA A 38 0.80 6.91 11.78
N LYS A 39 1.11 7.43 10.58
CA LYS A 39 0.32 8.49 9.94
C LYS A 39 -1.10 8.05 9.66
N LEU A 40 -1.30 6.85 9.09
CA LEU A 40 -2.63 6.29 8.84
C LEU A 40 -3.41 6.12 10.16
N SER A 41 -2.77 5.61 11.22
CA SER A 41 -3.38 5.48 12.54
C SER A 41 -3.84 6.84 13.08
N LYS A 42 -2.99 7.86 13.02
CA LYS A 42 -3.32 9.22 13.50
C LYS A 42 -4.39 9.90 12.65
N ALA A 43 -4.30 9.84 11.32
CA ALA A 43 -5.27 10.47 10.41
C ALA A 43 -6.67 9.84 10.50
N LEU A 44 -6.75 8.53 10.73
CA LEU A 44 -7.98 7.77 10.52
C LEU A 44 -8.57 7.22 11.84
N ASN A 45 -8.12 7.74 12.99
CA ASN A 45 -8.53 7.30 14.32
C ASN A 45 -8.31 5.79 14.57
N ASN A 46 -7.10 5.33 14.24
CA ASN A 46 -6.58 3.98 14.45
C ASN A 46 -7.48 2.86 13.89
N PRO A 47 -7.77 2.85 12.57
CA PRO A 47 -8.63 1.83 11.98
C PRO A 47 -7.89 0.49 11.88
N PRO A 48 -8.62 -0.64 11.85
CA PRO A 48 -8.03 -1.89 11.41
C PRO A 48 -7.57 -1.78 9.96
N TYR A 49 -6.46 -2.44 9.61
CA TYR A 49 -5.92 -2.46 8.26
C TYR A 49 -5.44 -3.87 7.91
N ASN A 50 -5.31 -4.13 6.61
CA ASN A 50 -4.48 -5.21 6.08
C ASN A 50 -3.31 -4.59 5.31
N PHE A 51 -2.19 -5.31 5.20
CA PHE A 51 -1.21 -5.03 4.16
C PHE A 51 -0.85 -6.32 3.43
N LEU A 52 -0.45 -6.18 2.17
CA LEU A 52 -0.05 -7.28 1.30
C LEU A 52 1.29 -6.96 0.66
N ILE A 53 2.11 -7.98 0.47
CA ILE A 53 3.31 -7.89 -0.36
C ILE A 53 2.95 -8.45 -1.73
N HIS A 54 3.02 -7.60 -2.75
CA HIS A 54 2.88 -7.97 -4.14
C HIS A 54 4.28 -8.20 -4.70
N THR A 55 4.63 -9.47 -4.93
CA THR A 55 5.95 -9.89 -5.46
C THR A 55 5.76 -10.71 -6.74
N SER A 56 6.82 -10.84 -7.56
CA SER A 56 6.77 -11.67 -8.76
C SER A 56 6.51 -13.14 -8.42
N PRO A 57 5.88 -13.91 -9.33
CA PRO A 57 5.78 -15.35 -9.18
C PRO A 57 7.16 -16.03 -9.06
N ILE A 58 7.23 -17.11 -8.27
CA ILE A 58 8.49 -17.78 -7.88
C ILE A 58 9.33 -18.26 -9.07
N ASN A 59 8.68 -18.60 -10.19
CA ASN A 59 9.31 -19.13 -11.39
C ASN A 59 9.63 -18.07 -12.46
N ILE A 60 9.40 -16.79 -12.17
CA ILE A 60 9.68 -15.69 -13.09
C ILE A 60 10.85 -14.88 -12.52
N HIS A 61 12.03 -15.11 -13.08
CA HIS A 61 13.24 -14.37 -12.72
C HIS A 61 13.41 -13.14 -13.61
N ASN A 62 13.80 -12.01 -13.03
CA ASN A 62 14.12 -10.77 -13.75
C ASN A 62 13.01 -10.29 -14.71
N SER A 63 11.75 -10.33 -14.28
CA SER A 63 10.68 -9.68 -15.04
C SER A 63 10.91 -8.17 -15.04
N GLU A 64 11.19 -7.60 -16.21
CA GLU A 64 11.25 -6.14 -16.40
C GLU A 64 9.86 -5.50 -16.28
N GLU A 65 8.81 -6.30 -16.42
CA GLU A 65 7.40 -5.88 -16.45
C GLU A 65 6.77 -5.82 -15.05
N TYR A 66 7.39 -6.46 -14.04
CA TYR A 66 6.86 -6.52 -12.68
C TYR A 66 7.72 -5.73 -11.69
N HIS A 67 7.08 -5.00 -10.79
CA HIS A 67 7.74 -4.22 -9.75
C HIS A 67 7.07 -4.46 -8.40
N TRP A 68 7.79 -5.06 -7.46
CA TRP A 68 7.19 -5.45 -6.19
C TRP A 68 6.82 -4.22 -5.35
N HIS A 69 5.74 -4.31 -4.59
CA HIS A 69 5.33 -3.27 -3.67
C HIS A 69 4.57 -3.83 -2.47
N ILE A 70 4.51 -3.06 -1.39
CA ILE A 70 3.60 -3.29 -0.26
C ILE A 70 2.35 -2.44 -0.51
N GLU A 71 1.18 -3.07 -0.48
CA GLU A 71 -0.13 -2.40 -0.54
C GLU A 71 -0.75 -2.41 0.86
N ILE A 72 -1.08 -1.22 1.40
CA ILE A 72 -1.74 -1.05 2.71
C ILE A 72 -3.18 -0.60 2.47
N MET A 73 -4.14 -1.28 3.09
CA MET A 73 -5.58 -1.02 2.93
C MET A 73 -6.26 -0.85 4.30
N PRO A 74 -6.49 0.39 4.74
CA PRO A 74 -7.33 0.69 5.91
C PRO A 74 -8.78 0.26 5.66
N LYS A 75 -9.42 -0.37 6.65
CA LYS A 75 -10.83 -0.79 6.54
C LYS A 75 -11.77 0.34 7.00
N LEU A 76 -12.09 1.23 6.07
CA LEU A 76 -12.95 2.41 6.34
C LEU A 76 -14.40 2.25 5.86
N THR A 77 -14.61 1.40 4.86
CA THR A 77 -15.93 1.11 4.29
C THR A 77 -16.21 -0.40 4.32
N ARG A 78 -17.49 -0.77 4.26
CA ARG A 78 -17.89 -2.17 4.07
C ARG A 78 -18.11 -2.40 2.57
N VAL A 79 -17.47 -3.43 2.05
CA VAL A 79 -17.73 -3.93 0.70
C VAL A 79 -19.18 -4.46 0.66
N ALA A 80 -19.99 -3.98 -0.27
CA ALA A 80 -21.41 -4.32 -0.38
C ALA A 80 -21.69 -5.21 -1.60
N GLY A 81 -22.98 -5.40 -1.90
CA GLY A 81 -23.41 -6.30 -2.98
C GLY A 81 -22.94 -5.88 -4.37
N PHE A 82 -22.76 -4.58 -4.63
CA PHE A 82 -22.27 -4.09 -5.91
C PHE A 82 -20.82 -4.52 -6.16
N GLU A 83 -19.94 -4.29 -5.20
CA GLU A 83 -18.52 -4.61 -5.35
C GLU A 83 -18.31 -6.13 -5.43
N TRP A 84 -19.08 -6.91 -4.66
CA TRP A 84 -19.06 -8.37 -4.75
C TRP A 84 -19.54 -8.89 -6.10
N ALA A 85 -20.62 -8.32 -6.64
CA ALA A 85 -21.22 -8.80 -7.88
C ALA A 85 -20.39 -8.43 -9.12
N THR A 86 -19.64 -7.32 -9.06
CA THR A 86 -19.03 -6.73 -10.26
C THR A 86 -17.51 -6.71 -10.24
N GLY A 87 -16.88 -6.79 -9.06
CA GLY A 87 -15.43 -6.58 -8.90
C GLY A 87 -15.00 -5.11 -9.04
N PHE A 88 -15.92 -4.18 -9.30
CA PHE A 88 -15.64 -2.74 -9.27
C PHE A 88 -15.75 -2.21 -7.83
N TYR A 89 -14.93 -1.22 -7.51
CA TYR A 89 -14.90 -0.59 -6.19
C TYR A 89 -15.31 0.87 -6.28
N ILE A 90 -16.09 1.33 -5.29
CA ILE A 90 -16.44 2.73 -5.13
C ILE A 90 -15.53 3.34 -4.08
N ASN A 91 -14.65 4.24 -4.51
CA ASN A 91 -13.76 4.97 -3.62
C ASN A 91 -14.26 6.41 -3.43
N PRO A 92 -14.83 6.77 -2.27
CA PRO A 92 -15.30 8.13 -1.99
C PRO A 92 -14.17 9.15 -1.78
N THR A 93 -12.90 8.72 -1.70
CA THR A 93 -11.77 9.61 -1.46
C THR A 93 -10.76 9.48 -2.60
N THR A 94 -10.52 10.59 -3.28
CA THR A 94 -9.54 10.63 -4.37
C THR A 94 -8.11 10.40 -3.83
N PRO A 95 -7.20 9.79 -4.61
CA PRO A 95 -5.81 9.66 -4.21
C PRO A 95 -5.15 11.02 -3.92
N GLU A 96 -5.53 12.07 -4.66
CA GLU A 96 -5.04 13.43 -4.48
C GLU A 96 -5.37 13.94 -3.07
N ASP A 97 -6.63 13.83 -2.65
CA ASP A 97 -7.08 14.26 -1.33
C ASP A 97 -6.45 13.41 -0.21
N ALA A 98 -6.44 12.09 -0.38
CA ALA A 98 -5.82 11.19 0.60
C ALA A 98 -4.33 11.50 0.79
N SER A 99 -3.59 11.71 -0.30
CA SER A 99 -2.17 12.01 -0.26
C SER A 99 -1.87 13.37 0.36
N LYS A 100 -2.70 14.38 0.08
CA LYS A 100 -2.60 15.71 0.69
C LYS A 100 -2.83 15.62 2.19
N TYR A 101 -3.91 14.95 2.59
CA TYR A 101 -4.26 14.77 3.99
C TYR A 101 -3.16 14.06 4.78
N LEU A 102 -2.61 12.95 4.26
CA LEU A 102 -1.53 12.21 4.92
C LEU A 102 -0.20 12.99 5.01
N LYS A 103 0.07 13.91 4.08
CA LYS A 103 1.27 14.77 4.14
C LYS A 103 1.19 15.78 5.28
N GLU A 104 -0.01 16.27 5.59
CA GLU A 104 -0.25 17.25 6.67
C GLU A 104 -0.17 16.62 8.07
N ILE A 105 -0.19 15.28 8.17
CA ILE A 105 -0.01 14.57 9.43
C ILE A 105 1.47 14.53 9.83
N GLU A 106 1.79 15.12 10.97
CA GLU A 106 3.09 14.99 11.64
C GLU A 106 3.29 13.58 12.20
N GLU A 107 4.54 13.09 12.15
CA GLU A 107 4.95 11.78 12.69
C GLU A 107 4.66 11.61 14.18
#